data_AF-A0A925AQD1-F1
#
_entry.id   AF-A0A925AQD1-F1
#
_cell.length_a   1.000
_cell.length_b   1.000
_cell.length_c   1.000
_cell.angle_alpha   90.00
_cell.angle_beta   90.00
_cell.angle_gamma   90.00
#
_symmetry.space_group_name_H-M   'P 1'
#
loop_
_entity.id
_entity.type
_entity.pdbx_description
1 polymer ?
#
loop_
_entity_poly.entity_id
_entity_poly.type
_entity_poly.pdbx_seq_one_letter_code
_entity_poly.pdbx_strand_id
1 'polypeptide(L)' 'MMRVLAPAKLNLHLRVGPKQSDGFHPVNTWMVTVGLFDKLDFSLDTAGR' A
#
# COMPACT_ATOMS: atom_id res chain seq x y z
N MET A 1 11.02 -20.60 -5.44
CA MET A 1 9.79 -20.12 -4.79
C MET A 1 10.19 -19.08 -3.76
N MET A 2 9.51 -17.94 -3.73
CA MET A 2 9.75 -16.87 -2.77
C MET A 2 8.43 -16.46 -2.13
N ARG A 3 8.43 -16.30 -0.80
CA ARG A 3 7.27 -15.80 -0.05
C ARG A 3 7.57 -14.42 0.51
N VAL A 4 6.65 -13.49 0.30
CA VAL A 4 6.70 -12.12 0.83
C VAL A 4 5.46 -11.85 1.67
N LEU A 5 5.64 -11.18 2.79
CA LEU A 5 4.55 -10.64 3.60
C LEU A 5 4.35 -9.17 3.23
N ALA A 6 3.15 -8.82 2.76
CA ALA A 6 2.79 -7.44 2.42
C ALA A 6 1.98 -6.83 3.57
N PRO A 7 2.56 -5.94 4.40
CA PRO A 7 1.87 -5.39 5.56
C PRO A 7 0.74 -4.45 5.17
N ALA A 8 -0.38 -4.56 5.88
CA ALA A 8 -1.43 -3.55 5.90
C ALA A 8 -0.93 -2.29 6.61
N LYS A 9 -1.60 -1.16 6.32
CA LYS A 9 -1.31 0.13 6.95
C LYS A 9 -2.56 0.75 7.56
N LEU A 10 -2.34 1.55 8.60
CA LEU A 10 -3.32 2.47 9.17
C LEU A 10 -2.84 3.92 8.98
N ASN A 11 -3.78 4.85 8.87
CA ASN A 11 -3.48 6.27 9.07
C ASN A 11 -3.88 6.62 10.51
N LEU A 12 -2.91 6.96 11.37
CA LEU A 12 -3.19 7.38 12.75
C LEU A 12 -3.75 8.80 12.81
N HIS A 13 -3.48 9.58 11.76
CA HIS A 13 -4.07 10.89 11.52
C HIS A 13 -4.24 11.07 10.01
N LEU A 14 -5.33 11.70 9.58
CA LEU A 14 -5.56 12.06 8.19
C LEU A 14 -6.27 13.42 8.12
N ARG A 15 -5.67 14.37 7.41
CA ARG A 15 -6.29 15.64 7.03
C ARG A 15 -6.30 15.76 5.51
N VAL A 16 -7.47 16.07 4.98
CA VAL A 16 -7.71 16.31 3.55
C VAL A 16 -7.73 17.81 3.31
N GLY A 17 -6.87 18.30 2.42
CA GLY A 17 -6.84 19.70 2.00
C GLY A 17 -7.88 20.02 0.91
N PRO A 18 -7.93 21.27 0.42
CA PRO A 18 -8.85 21.65 -0.65
C PRO A 18 -8.56 20.90 -1.95
N LYS A 19 -9.60 20.70 -2.77
CA LYS A 19 -9.48 20.08 -4.10
C LYS A 19 -8.64 20.98 -5.01
N GLN A 20 -7.69 20.40 -5.72
CA GLN A 20 -6.85 21.09 -6.70
C GLN A 20 -7.46 21.02 -8.11
N SER A 21 -6.90 21.79 -9.05
CA SER A 21 -7.38 21.86 -10.44
C SER A 21 -7.25 20.54 -11.21
N ASP A 22 -6.36 19.65 -10.77
CA ASP A 22 -6.17 18.29 -11.31
C ASP A 22 -7.19 17.28 -10.78
N GLY A 23 -8.06 17.71 -9.86
CA GLY A 23 -9.09 16.88 -9.26
C GLY A 23 -8.68 16.15 -7.98
N PHE A 24 -7.41 16.23 -7.56
CA PHE A 24 -6.91 15.56 -6.36
C PHE A 24 -6.95 16.47 -5.12
N HIS A 25 -6.85 15.83 -3.95
CA HIS A 25 -6.72 16.53 -2.67
C HIS A 25 -5.33 16.29 -2.11
N PRO A 26 -4.60 17.34 -1.68
CA PRO A 26 -3.39 17.14 -0.90
C PRO A 26 -3.79 16.55 0.45
N VAL A 27 -3.03 15.57 0.95
CA VAL A 27 -3.26 14.95 2.26
C VAL A 27 -2.06 15.14 3.18
N ASN A 28 -2.34 15.42 4.45
CA ASN A 28 -1.36 15.34 5.52
C ASN A 28 -1.76 14.19 6.44
N THR A 29 -0.93 13.15 6.51
CA THR A 29 -1.27 11.89 7.17
C THR A 29 -0.05 11.28 7.85
N TRP A 30 -0.27 10.59 8.97
CA TRP A 30 0.73 9.74 9.58
C TRP A 30 0.36 8.28 9.35
N MET A 31 1.13 7.60 8.51
CA MET A 31 0.95 6.19 8.21
C MET A 31 1.87 5.30 9.05
N VAL A 32 1.33 4.17 9.51
CA VAL A 32 2.10 3.10 10.17
C VAL A 32 1.68 1.75 9.60
N THR A 33 2.62 0.81 9.56
CA THR A 33 2.31 -0.59 9.28
C THR A 33 1.76 -1.28 10.53
N VAL A 34 1.01 -2.35 10.33
CA VAL A 34 0.49 -3.20 11.42
C VAL A 34 0.81 -4.67 11.16
N GLY A 35 0.71 -5.51 12.19
CA GLY A 35 0.97 -6.95 12.13
C GLY A 35 -0.09 -7.77 11.37
N LEU A 36 -0.73 -7.19 10.35
CA LEU A 36 -1.70 -7.83 9.46
C LEU A 36 -1.12 -7.81 8.05
N PHE A 37 -1.10 -8.96 7.37
CA PHE A 37 -0.38 -9.12 6.11
C PHE A 37 -1.17 -9.94 5.10
N ASP A 38 -1.07 -9.54 3.84
CA ASP A 38 -1.26 -10.46 2.73
C ASP A 38 -0.01 -11.32 2.56
N LYS A 39 -0.19 -12.58 2.14
CA LYS A 39 0.91 -13.51 1.84
C LYS A 39 0.99 -13.69 0.34
N LEU A 40 2.10 -13.26 -0.26
CA LEU A 40 2.34 -13.38 -1.68
C LEU A 40 3.38 -14.46 -1.93
N ASP A 41 2.99 -15.47 -2.70
CA ASP A 41 3.86 -16.57 -3.12
C ASP A 41 4.23 -16.43 -4.59
N PHE A 42 5.53 -16.36 -4.87
CA PHE A 42 6.08 -16.17 -6.21
C PHE A 42 6.82 -17.43 -6.66
N SER A 43 6.54 -17.84 -7.89
CA SER A 43 7.31 -18.82 -8.65
C SER A 43 7.81 -18.19 -9.94
N LEU A 44 9.06 -18.47 -10.30
CA LEU A 44 9.58 -18.09 -11.61
C LEU A 44 8.94 -18.99 -12.66
N ASP A 45 8.22 -18.41 -13.62
CA ASP A 45 7.86 -19.13 -14.84
C ASP A 45 8.93 -18.87 -15.90
N THR A 46 9.67 -19.91 -16.27
CA THR A 46 10.68 -19.85 -17.33
C THR A 46 10.10 -20.15 -18.71
N ALA A 47 8.82 -20.52 -18.80
CA ALA A 47 8.14 -20.81 -20.07
C ALA A 47 7.49 -19.56 -20.71
N GLY A 48 7.45 -18.42 -20.01
CA GLY A 48 7.02 -17.12 -20.55
C GLY A 48 5.53 -17.02 -20.91
N ARG A 49 4.65 -17.72 -20.18
CA ARG A 49 3.19 -17.59 -20.35
C ARG A 49 2.58 -16.56 -19.41
#